data_AF-A0A817JTD5-F1
#
_entry.id   AF-A0A817JTD5-F1
#
_cell.length_a   1.000
_cell.length_b   1.000
_cell.length_c   1.000
_cell.angle_alpha   90.00
_cell.angle_beta   90.00
_cell.angle_gamma   90.00
#
_symmetry.space_group_name_H-M   'P 1'
#
loop_
_entity.id
_entity.type
_entity.pdbx_description
1 polymer ?
#
loop_
_entity_poly.entity_id
_entity_poly.type
_entity_poly.pdbx_seq_one_letter_code
_entity_poly.pdbx_strand_id
1 'polypeptide(L)'
;MQYVGTFQYRLKGFRDPPVDYYGRPFYLFAESRKSSKPLCFGSITRLQAMFNWIRDFFDMYPHQPKFSYLFHSDYSHNSNNRIPYADNELLAFLQMMQTHNYLDRTILIIMTDHGARYASLRNTYQGRLEERLPFMSIRMPPEFQAQYPTIMRNLRLNSRRLTTPFDLHETFEHLFMFHSLVPYQS
;
A
#
# COMPACT_ATOMS: atom_id res chain seq x y z
N MET A 1 10.07 -0.25 -10.51
CA MET A 1 10.41 -1.53 -9.88
C MET A 1 10.12 -2.68 -10.82
N GLN A 2 10.85 -2.83 -11.93
CA GLN A 2 10.58 -3.96 -12.85
C GLN A 2 11.03 -5.31 -12.31
N TYR A 3 12.19 -5.35 -11.66
CA TYR A 3 12.86 -6.61 -11.29
C TYR A 3 12.30 -7.27 -10.02
N VAL A 4 11.41 -6.60 -9.29
CA VAL A 4 10.78 -7.07 -8.04
C VAL A 4 9.32 -6.58 -7.95
N GLY A 5 8.67 -6.39 -9.10
CA GLY A 5 7.27 -5.93 -9.16
C GLY A 5 6.28 -7.05 -8.84
N THR A 6 5.27 -6.75 -8.03
CA THR A 6 4.29 -7.72 -7.50
C THR A 6 3.66 -8.61 -8.57
N PHE A 7 3.33 -8.06 -9.73
CA PHE A 7 2.62 -8.77 -10.80
C PHE A 7 3.53 -9.21 -11.96
N GLN A 8 4.80 -8.79 -11.96
CA GLN A 8 5.73 -8.99 -13.07
C GLN A 8 6.94 -9.84 -12.67
N TYR A 9 7.22 -9.98 -11.37
CA TYR A 9 8.31 -10.82 -10.90
C TYR A 9 8.06 -12.28 -11.29
N ARG A 10 8.81 -12.77 -12.27
CA ARG A 10 8.68 -14.13 -12.85
C ARG A 10 7.34 -14.40 -13.55
N LEU A 11 6.57 -13.36 -13.85
CA LEU A 11 5.25 -13.44 -14.47
C LEU A 11 5.15 -12.47 -15.67
N LYS A 12 4.14 -12.66 -16.52
CA LYS A 12 3.90 -11.78 -17.68
C LYS A 12 3.24 -10.44 -17.33
N GLY A 13 2.71 -10.30 -16.11
CA GLY A 13 1.87 -9.17 -15.73
C GLY A 13 0.50 -9.21 -16.41
N PHE A 14 -0.15 -8.05 -16.46
CA PHE A 14 -1.47 -7.88 -17.07
C PHE A 14 -1.35 -7.71 -18.59
N ARG A 15 -2.30 -8.28 -19.34
CA ARG A 15 -2.41 -8.11 -20.79
C ARG A 15 -2.80 -6.67 -21.14
N ASP A 16 -3.86 -6.19 -20.49
CA ASP A 16 -4.40 -4.85 -20.62
C ASP A 16 -4.12 -4.05 -19.32
N PRO A 17 -4.03 -2.71 -19.37
CA PRO A 17 -3.84 -1.90 -18.17
C PRO A 17 -4.94 -2.19 -17.13
N PRO A 18 -4.59 -2.60 -15.89
CA PRO A 18 -5.58 -3.03 -14.90
C PRO A 18 -6.29 -1.87 -14.19
N VAL A 19 -5.83 -0.63 -14.40
CA VAL A 19 -6.30 0.61 -13.78
C VAL A 19 -6.06 1.79 -14.73
N ASP A 20 -6.78 2.89 -14.53
CA ASP A 20 -6.67 4.10 -15.37
C ASP A 20 -5.26 4.69 -15.34
N TYR A 21 -4.64 4.76 -14.16
CA TYR A 21 -3.30 5.31 -13.93
C TYR A 21 -2.30 4.21 -13.60
N TYR A 22 -1.92 3.44 -14.62
CA TYR A 22 -0.98 2.34 -14.44
C TYR A 22 0.48 2.82 -14.49
N GLY A 23 1.17 2.86 -13.35
CA GLY A 23 2.53 3.42 -13.25
C GLY A 23 3.66 2.64 -13.97
N ARG A 24 3.39 1.46 -14.53
CA ARG A 24 4.42 0.60 -15.14
C ARG A 24 5.21 1.27 -16.28
N PRO A 25 4.58 1.94 -17.27
CA PRO A 25 5.32 2.61 -18.35
C PRO A 25 6.30 3.66 -17.82
N PHE A 26 5.92 4.42 -16.78
CA PHE A 26 6.81 5.35 -16.10
C PHE A 26 8.03 4.64 -15.52
N TYR A 27 7.84 3.58 -14.73
CA TYR A 27 8.96 2.85 -14.14
C TYR A 27 9.87 2.18 -15.19
N LEU A 28 9.29 1.70 -16.30
CA LEU A 28 10.04 1.15 -17.43
C LEU A 28 11.01 2.16 -18.00
N PHE A 29 10.51 3.36 -18.28
CA PHE A 29 11.31 4.45 -18.83
C PHE A 29 12.30 5.02 -17.80
N ALA A 30 11.86 5.26 -16.56
CA ALA A 30 12.69 5.85 -15.51
C ALA A 30 13.91 4.97 -15.19
N GLU A 31 13.74 3.64 -15.13
CA GLU A 31 14.82 2.69 -14.88
C GLU A 31 15.79 2.54 -16.05
N SER A 32 15.38 2.87 -17.28
CA SER A 32 16.26 2.80 -18.46
C SER A 32 17.16 4.04 -18.60
N ARG A 33 16.95 5.08 -17.78
CA ARG A 33 17.76 6.31 -17.82
C ARG A 33 19.11 6.08 -17.15
N LYS A 34 20.17 6.68 -17.72
CA LYS A 34 21.53 6.68 -17.14
C LYS A 34 21.58 7.28 -15.73
N SER A 35 20.65 8.19 -15.41
CA SER A 35 20.51 8.82 -14.09
C SER A 35 19.83 7.90 -13.07
N SER A 36 19.23 6.78 -13.47
CA SER A 36 18.71 5.80 -12.52
C SER A 36 19.86 5.07 -11.84
N LYS A 37 19.80 5.01 -10.52
CA LYS A 37 20.72 4.26 -9.66
C LYS A 37 19.90 3.28 -8.82
N PRO A 38 20.53 2.29 -8.16
CA PRO A 38 19.83 1.50 -7.16
C PRO A 38 19.09 2.41 -6.18
N LEU A 39 17.81 2.14 -5.95
CA LEU A 39 16.93 2.88 -5.03
C LEU A 39 16.56 4.32 -5.44
N CYS A 40 17.14 4.89 -6.50
CA CYS A 40 16.92 6.30 -6.88
C CYS A 40 16.59 6.51 -8.37
N PHE A 41 15.85 7.57 -8.64
CA PHE A 41 15.67 8.17 -9.95
C PHE A 41 16.28 9.57 -9.96
N GLY A 42 17.54 9.69 -10.41
CA GLY A 42 18.27 10.96 -10.32
C GLY A 42 18.47 11.37 -8.86
N SER A 43 17.94 12.54 -8.49
CA SER A 43 18.09 13.14 -7.16
C SER A 43 17.04 12.71 -6.13
N ILE A 44 16.02 11.94 -6.53
CA ILE A 44 14.95 11.48 -5.63
C ILE A 44 14.99 9.96 -5.45
N THR A 45 14.56 9.48 -4.29
CA THR A 45 14.38 8.04 -4.07
C THR A 45 13.20 7.51 -4.89
N ARG A 46 13.17 6.21 -5.15
CA ARG A 46 12.05 5.55 -5.83
C ARG A 46 10.77 5.56 -4.98
N LEU A 47 10.91 5.52 -3.64
CA LEU A 47 9.77 5.65 -2.72
C LEU A 47 9.21 7.07 -2.75
N GLN A 48 10.06 8.10 -2.72
CA GLN A 48 9.64 9.49 -2.88
C GLN A 48 8.93 9.72 -4.22
N ALA A 49 9.44 9.16 -5.33
CA ALA A 49 8.77 9.24 -6.62
C ALA A 49 7.35 8.63 -6.57
N MET A 50 7.18 7.51 -5.86
CA MET A 50 5.88 6.87 -5.67
C MET A 50 4.94 7.70 -4.80
N PHE A 51 5.42 8.33 -3.72
CA PHE A 51 4.60 9.21 -2.89
C PHE A 51 4.22 10.52 -3.60
N ASN A 52 5.13 11.09 -4.40
CA ASN A 52 4.81 12.25 -5.24
C ASN A 52 3.66 11.94 -6.21
N TRP A 53 3.66 10.75 -6.82
CA TRP A 53 2.55 10.32 -7.69
C TRP A 53 1.21 10.32 -6.96
N ILE A 54 1.18 9.91 -5.69
CA ILE A 54 -0.06 9.91 -4.91
C ILE A 54 -0.49 11.31 -4.52
N ARG A 55 0.44 12.18 -4.10
CA ARG A 55 0.11 13.58 -3.88
C ARG A 55 -0.55 14.17 -5.12
N ASP A 56 0.08 14.02 -6.28
CA ASP A 56 -0.44 14.55 -7.54
C ASP A 56 -1.82 13.92 -7.91
N PHE A 57 -2.04 12.65 -7.58
CA PHE A 57 -3.35 11.98 -7.76
C PHE A 57 -4.46 12.57 -6.88
N PHE A 58 -4.14 12.94 -5.63
CA PHE A 58 -5.10 13.61 -4.75
C PHE A 58 -5.39 15.05 -5.22
N ASP A 59 -4.36 15.77 -5.66
CA ASP A 59 -4.46 17.15 -6.15
C ASP A 59 -5.26 17.24 -7.46
N MET A 60 -5.07 16.28 -8.37
CA MET A 60 -5.73 16.25 -9.68
C MET A 60 -7.22 15.93 -9.59
N TYR A 61 -7.63 15.14 -8.58
CA TYR A 61 -8.99 14.63 -8.45
C TYR A 61 -9.63 14.99 -7.10
N PRO A 62 -9.73 16.26 -6.70
CA PRO A 62 -10.13 16.64 -5.35
C PRO A 62 -11.54 16.18 -4.94
N HIS A 63 -12.44 15.98 -5.91
CA HIS A 63 -13.85 15.66 -5.68
C HIS A 63 -14.30 14.30 -6.22
N GLN A 64 -13.42 13.55 -6.90
CA GLN A 64 -13.78 12.25 -7.45
C GLN A 64 -13.47 11.13 -6.44
N PRO A 65 -14.39 10.16 -6.23
CA PRO A 65 -14.06 8.91 -5.58
C PRO A 65 -12.89 8.25 -6.30
N LYS A 66 -11.92 7.74 -5.53
CA LYS A 66 -10.68 7.22 -6.10
C LYS A 66 -10.16 6.06 -5.28
N PHE A 67 -9.51 5.13 -5.95
CA PHE A 67 -8.82 3.99 -5.36
C PHE A 67 -7.36 4.02 -5.81
N SER A 68 -6.44 3.75 -4.89
CA SER A 68 -5.02 3.68 -5.21
C SER A 68 -4.36 2.51 -4.48
N TYR A 69 -3.53 1.77 -5.20
CA TYR A 69 -2.73 0.66 -4.69
C TYR A 69 -1.25 0.92 -4.96
N LEU A 70 -0.47 1.03 -3.87
CA LEU A 70 0.96 1.25 -3.92
C LEU A 70 1.68 0.03 -3.37
N PHE A 71 2.69 -0.45 -4.09
CA PHE A 71 3.51 -1.56 -3.64
C PHE A 71 4.99 -1.24 -3.83
N HIS A 72 5.71 -1.04 -2.72
CA HIS A 72 7.13 -0.76 -2.72
C HIS A 72 7.92 -1.93 -2.17
N SER A 73 8.75 -2.54 -3.01
CA SER A 73 9.53 -3.74 -2.67
C SER A 73 11.03 -3.51 -2.60
N ASP A 74 11.55 -2.39 -3.13
CA ASP A 74 13.01 -2.17 -3.29
C ASP A 74 13.76 -2.18 -1.94
N TYR A 75 13.14 -1.67 -0.87
CA TYR A 75 13.74 -1.66 0.46
C TYR A 75 13.61 -2.99 1.22
N SER A 76 12.58 -3.80 0.98
CA SER A 76 12.29 -4.99 1.79
C SER A 76 12.64 -6.31 1.11
N HIS A 77 12.67 -6.37 -0.23
CA HIS A 77 12.69 -7.65 -0.96
C HIS A 77 13.95 -8.48 -0.74
N ASN A 78 15.13 -7.87 -0.60
CA ASN A 78 16.40 -8.62 -0.50
C ASN A 78 17.08 -8.50 0.86
N SER A 79 16.59 -7.61 1.72
CA SER A 79 17.18 -7.33 3.03
C SER A 79 16.18 -6.59 3.91
N ASN A 80 16.09 -6.98 5.18
CA ASN A 80 15.28 -6.25 6.16
C ASN A 80 15.98 -4.95 6.62
N ASN A 81 17.29 -4.81 6.37
CA ASN A 81 18.09 -3.71 6.91
C ASN A 81 17.86 -2.36 6.21
N ARG A 82 17.15 -2.34 5.07
CA ARG A 82 16.86 -1.10 4.34
C ARG A 82 15.47 -0.56 4.64
N ILE A 83 14.63 -1.31 5.36
CA ILE A 83 13.29 -0.85 5.77
C ILE A 83 13.37 0.51 6.48
N PRO A 84 14.31 0.76 7.41
CA PRO A 84 14.42 2.08 8.07
C PRO A 84 14.69 3.26 7.13
N TYR A 85 15.12 3.02 5.88
CA TYR A 85 15.31 4.10 4.90
C TYR A 85 13.98 4.71 4.46
N ALA A 86 12.87 3.99 4.64
CA ALA A 86 11.52 4.49 4.34
C ALA A 86 10.96 5.41 5.42
N ASP A 87 11.44 5.32 6.66
CA ASP A 87 10.73 5.83 7.84
C ASP A 87 10.42 7.33 7.73
N ASN A 88 11.44 8.14 7.40
CA ASN A 88 11.26 9.59 7.27
C ASN A 88 10.37 9.96 6.08
N GLU A 89 10.48 9.25 4.95
CA GLU A 89 9.68 9.51 3.76
C GLU A 89 8.20 9.13 3.98
N LEU A 90 7.95 7.99 4.63
CA LEU A 90 6.62 7.55 5.01
C LEU A 90 6.01 8.51 6.03
N LEU A 91 6.75 8.91 7.07
CA LEU A 91 6.29 9.88 8.05
C LEU A 91 5.90 11.21 7.38
N ALA A 92 6.77 11.74 6.53
CA ALA A 92 6.50 12.98 5.80
C ALA A 92 5.26 12.85 4.90
N PHE A 93 5.10 11.71 4.20
CA PHE A 93 3.91 11.43 3.41
C PHE A 93 2.63 11.39 4.27
N LEU A 94 2.65 10.69 5.41
CA LEU A 94 1.49 10.61 6.30
C LEU A 94 1.13 11.97 6.92
N GLN A 95 2.14 12.77 7.31
CA GLN A 95 1.94 14.14 7.78
C GLN A 95 1.36 15.03 6.69
N MET A 96 1.84 14.92 5.46
CA MET A 96 1.28 15.64 4.31
C MET A 96 -0.20 15.26 4.10
N MET A 97 -0.52 13.97 4.07
CA MET A 97 -1.89 13.48 3.91
C MET A 97 -2.83 13.98 5.02
N GLN A 98 -2.33 14.08 6.26
CA GLN A 98 -3.10 14.59 7.40
C GLN A 98 -3.26 16.12 7.34
N THR A 99 -2.20 16.87 7.05
CA THR A 99 -2.21 18.35 7.03
C THR A 99 -3.04 18.91 5.88
N HIS A 100 -3.16 18.19 4.77
CA HIS A 100 -4.02 18.56 3.63
C HIS A 100 -5.45 18.03 3.77
N ASN A 101 -5.81 17.44 4.93
CA ASN A 101 -7.13 16.85 5.20
C ASN A 101 -7.54 15.74 4.21
N TYR A 102 -6.58 15.13 3.50
CA TYR A 102 -6.86 14.02 2.58
C TYR A 102 -7.39 12.80 3.33
N LEU A 103 -6.92 12.59 4.55
CA LEU A 103 -7.36 11.48 5.39
C LEU A 103 -8.77 11.65 5.98
N ASP A 104 -9.39 12.83 5.88
CA ASP A 104 -10.72 13.06 6.46
C ASP A 104 -11.83 12.34 5.67
N ARG A 105 -11.56 12.01 4.41
CA ARG A 105 -12.46 11.29 3.51
C ARG A 105 -11.83 10.03 2.90
N THR A 106 -10.69 9.58 3.43
CA THR A 106 -9.93 8.45 2.89
C THR A 106 -9.76 7.36 3.93
N ILE A 107 -10.05 6.12 3.54
CA ILE A 107 -9.61 4.93 4.27
C ILE A 107 -8.17 4.66 3.86
N LEU A 108 -7.24 4.73 4.82
CA LEU A 108 -5.83 4.44 4.58
C LEU A 108 -5.49 3.09 5.19
N ILE A 109 -4.95 2.19 4.36
CA ILE A 109 -4.45 0.89 4.76
C ILE A 109 -2.95 0.86 4.46
N ILE A 110 -2.14 0.57 5.48
CA ILE A 110 -0.71 0.31 5.32
C ILE A 110 -0.50 -1.16 5.70
N MET A 111 0.01 -1.94 4.76
CA MET A 111 0.18 -3.38 4.97
C MET A 111 1.44 -3.93 4.31
N THR A 112 1.89 -5.09 4.78
CA THR A 112 2.88 -5.92 4.08
C THR A 112 2.20 -7.18 3.53
N ASP A 113 2.72 -7.72 2.44
CA ASP A 113 2.25 -8.98 1.84
C ASP A 113 2.69 -10.22 2.64
N HIS A 114 3.86 -10.11 3.27
CA HIS A 114 4.40 -11.09 4.20
C HIS A 114 5.27 -10.37 5.25
N GLY A 115 5.70 -11.10 6.29
CA GLY A 115 6.72 -10.59 7.20
C GLY A 115 8.15 -10.86 6.70
N ALA A 116 9.12 -11.08 7.58
CA ALA A 116 10.54 -11.22 7.20
C ALA A 116 10.86 -12.56 6.50
N ARG A 117 10.58 -12.66 5.19
CA ARG A 117 10.79 -13.89 4.39
C ARG A 117 12.21 -14.07 3.85
N TYR A 118 12.97 -13.00 3.69
CA TYR A 118 14.29 -13.03 3.05
C TYR A 118 15.43 -12.99 4.09
N ALA A 119 16.65 -13.19 3.61
CA ALA A 119 17.90 -13.31 4.38
C ALA A 119 18.04 -14.60 5.21
N SER A 120 19.23 -14.79 5.79
CA SER A 120 19.56 -15.93 6.66
C SER A 120 18.64 -16.05 7.89
N LEU A 121 17.98 -14.95 8.27
CA LEU A 121 17.05 -14.89 9.39
C LEU A 121 15.93 -15.94 9.28
N ARG A 122 15.39 -16.19 8.08
CA ARG A 122 14.32 -17.18 7.84
C ARG A 122 14.69 -18.60 8.27
N ASN A 123 15.98 -18.95 8.30
CA ASN A 123 16.42 -20.28 8.72
C ASN A 123 16.30 -20.49 10.24
N THR A 124 16.19 -19.41 11.01
CA THR A 124 16.00 -19.46 12.46
C THR A 124 14.55 -19.75 12.84
N TYR A 125 14.31 -20.18 14.09
CA TYR A 125 12.95 -20.31 14.60
C TYR A 125 12.20 -18.96 14.61
N GLN A 126 12.89 -17.90 15.05
CA GLN A 126 12.32 -16.56 15.10
C GLN A 126 11.95 -16.04 13.72
N GLY A 127 12.83 -16.19 12.71
CA GLY A 127 12.53 -15.75 11.34
C GLY A 127 11.31 -16.44 10.72
N ARG A 128 11.02 -17.69 11.10
CA ARG A 128 9.80 -18.39 10.66
C ARG A 128 8.54 -17.85 11.33
N LEU A 129 8.63 -17.32 12.54
CA LEU A 129 7.53 -16.62 13.20
C LEU A 129 7.32 -15.27 12.50
N GLU A 130 8.40 -14.50 12.35
CA GLU A 130 8.37 -13.18 11.69
C GLU A 130 7.85 -13.25 10.25
N GLU A 131 8.20 -14.28 9.47
CA GLU A 131 7.64 -14.49 8.11
C GLU A 131 6.10 -14.51 8.09
N ARG A 132 5.49 -15.02 9.17
CA ARG A 132 4.03 -15.21 9.32
C ARG A 132 3.32 -14.05 10.02
N LEU A 133 4.05 -12.98 10.32
CA LEU A 133 3.53 -11.79 10.99
C LEU A 133 3.61 -10.59 10.04
N PRO A 134 2.78 -10.53 8.98
CA PRO A 134 2.68 -9.32 8.17
C PRO A 134 2.11 -8.17 9.00
N PHE A 135 2.57 -6.97 8.72
CA PHE A 135 2.04 -5.76 9.35
C PHE A 135 0.76 -5.32 8.64
N MET A 136 -0.22 -4.83 9.41
CA MET A 136 -1.40 -4.17 8.89
C MET A 136 -1.85 -3.06 9.84
N SER A 137 -2.11 -1.88 9.30
CA SER A 137 -2.79 -0.79 9.99
C SER A 137 -3.86 -0.18 9.09
N ILE A 138 -4.95 0.25 9.72
CA ILE A 138 -6.12 0.82 9.04
C ILE A 138 -6.53 2.10 9.76
N ARG A 139 -6.62 3.20 9.02
CA ARG A 139 -7.19 4.47 9.49
C ARG A 139 -8.48 4.73 8.72
N MET A 140 -9.59 4.87 9.45
CA MET A 140 -10.90 5.20 8.90
C MET A 140 -11.16 6.72 8.97
N PRO A 141 -11.90 7.31 8.00
CA PRO A 141 -12.38 8.69 8.07
C PRO A 141 -13.11 9.00 9.40
N PRO A 142 -12.87 10.16 10.04
CA PRO A 142 -13.51 10.50 11.32
C PRO A 142 -15.05 10.42 11.27
N GLU A 143 -15.65 10.94 10.20
CA GLU A 143 -17.11 10.91 10.02
C GLU A 143 -17.65 9.49 9.89
N PHE A 144 -16.97 8.61 9.13
CA PHE A 144 -17.32 7.19 9.04
C PHE A 144 -17.28 6.53 10.42
N GLN A 145 -16.29 6.86 11.24
CA GLN A 145 -16.19 6.31 12.59
C GLN A 145 -17.34 6.74 13.50
N ALA A 146 -17.78 8.00 13.38
CA ALA A 146 -18.90 8.54 14.15
C ALA A 146 -20.25 7.95 13.68
N GLN A 147 -20.41 7.77 12.38
CA GLN A 147 -21.64 7.27 11.78
C GLN A 147 -21.83 5.76 11.99
N TYR A 148 -20.75 4.97 12.00
CA TYR A 148 -20.80 3.51 12.07
C TYR A 148 -20.05 2.92 13.29
N PRO A 149 -20.49 3.25 14.54
CA PRO A 149 -19.77 2.85 15.75
C PRO A 149 -19.69 1.33 15.94
N THR A 150 -20.71 0.58 15.50
CA THR A 150 -20.72 -0.89 15.55
C THR A 150 -19.68 -1.50 14.61
N ILE A 151 -19.53 -0.97 13.39
CA ILE A 151 -18.49 -1.42 12.44
C ILE A 151 -17.10 -1.13 13.02
N MET A 152 -16.90 0.06 13.59
CA MET A 152 -15.64 0.42 14.22
C MET A 152 -15.31 -0.43 15.44
N ARG A 153 -16.31 -0.83 16.22
CA ARG A 153 -16.13 -1.79 17.33
C ARG A 153 -15.62 -3.13 16.80
N ASN A 154 -16.21 -3.65 15.72
CA ASN A 154 -15.79 -4.91 15.12
C ASN A 154 -14.36 -4.82 14.57
N LEU A 155 -14.01 -3.73 13.88
CA LEU A 155 -12.65 -3.49 13.38
C LEU A 155 -11.62 -3.50 14.52
N ARG A 156 -11.92 -2.81 15.64
CA ARG A 156 -11.04 -2.78 16.83
C ARG A 156 -10.94 -4.12 17.56
N LEU A 157 -11.98 -4.94 17.52
CA LEU A 157 -11.93 -6.30 18.07
C LEU A 157 -11.06 -7.20 17.19
N ASN A 158 -11.20 -7.09 15.87
CA ASN A 158 -10.45 -7.91 14.91
C ASN A 158 -8.97 -7.53 14.83
N SER A 159 -8.58 -6.30 15.18
CA SER A 159 -7.16 -5.92 15.27
C SER A 159 -6.38 -6.69 16.36
N ARG A 160 -7.09 -7.42 17.24
CA ARG A 160 -6.49 -8.30 18.27
C ARG A 160 -6.81 -9.78 18.03
N ARG A 161 -7.28 -10.13 16.84
CA ARG A 161 -7.62 -11.50 16.43
C ARG A 161 -6.81 -11.88 15.21
N LEU A 162 -6.67 -13.18 14.99
CA LEU A 162 -6.13 -13.67 13.74
C LEU A 162 -7.07 -13.28 12.60
N THR A 163 -6.53 -12.54 11.65
CA THR A 163 -7.19 -12.17 10.39
C THR A 163 -6.28 -12.60 9.24
N THR A 164 -6.87 -12.72 8.05
CA THR A 164 -6.23 -13.20 6.85
C THR A 164 -6.48 -12.22 5.70
N PRO A 165 -5.76 -12.34 4.57
CA PRO A 165 -6.08 -11.57 3.37
C PRO A 165 -7.52 -11.75 2.86
N PHE A 166 -8.18 -12.88 3.18
CA PHE A 166 -9.59 -13.08 2.85
C PHE A 166 -10.50 -12.13 3.64
N ASP A 167 -10.21 -11.88 4.93
CA ASP A 167 -10.95 -10.89 5.72
C ASP A 167 -10.77 -9.47 5.18
N LEU A 168 -9.60 -9.16 4.61
CA LEU A 168 -9.36 -7.89 3.93
C LEU A 168 -10.14 -7.78 2.61
N HIS A 169 -10.26 -8.88 1.85
CA HIS A 169 -11.12 -8.93 0.67
C HIS A 169 -12.58 -8.64 1.02
N GLU A 170 -13.13 -9.33 2.01
CA GLU A 170 -14.50 -9.07 2.50
C GLU A 170 -14.67 -7.64 3.03
N THR A 171 -13.62 -7.06 3.62
CA THR A 171 -13.61 -5.65 4.02
C THR A 171 -13.78 -4.74 2.81
N PHE A 172 -13.08 -5.00 1.69
CA PHE A 172 -13.24 -4.22 0.46
C PHE A 172 -14.64 -4.38 -0.16
N GLU A 173 -15.15 -5.60 -0.27
CA GLU A 173 -16.50 -5.87 -0.78
C GLU A 173 -17.56 -5.12 0.02
N HIS A 174 -17.47 -5.18 1.36
CA HIS A 174 -18.35 -4.43 2.24
C HIS A 174 -18.21 -2.91 2.08
N LEU A 175 -17.00 -2.38 1.86
CA LEU A 175 -16.80 -0.95 1.64
C LEU A 175 -17.43 -0.46 0.33
N PHE A 176 -17.45 -1.28 -0.72
CA PHE A 176 -18.11 -0.92 -1.98
C PHE A 176 -19.62 -0.78 -1.84
N MET A 177 -20.25 -1.45 -0.86
CA MET A 177 -21.68 -1.29 -0.59
C MET A 177 -22.06 0.11 -0.10
N PHE A 178 -21.13 0.88 0.48
CA PHE A 178 -21.40 2.27 0.90
C PHE A 178 -21.44 3.26 -0.27
N HIS A 179 -20.93 2.85 -1.44
CA HIS A 179 -20.93 3.66 -2.66
C HIS A 179 -21.92 3.14 -3.71
N SER A 180 -22.36 1.88 -3.58
CA SER A 180 -23.30 1.25 -4.49
C SER A 180 -24.75 1.45 -4.05
N LEU A 181 -25.61 1.85 -4.99
CA LEU A 181 -27.07 1.82 -4.80
C LEU A 181 -27.66 0.40 -4.90
N VAL A 182 -26.84 -0.60 -5.25
CA VAL A 182 -27.22 -2.01 -5.38
C VAL A 182 -26.44 -2.83 -4.34
N PRO A 183 -27.12 -3.56 -3.42
CA PRO A 183 -26.45 -4.39 -2.43
C PRO A 183 -25.60 -5.48 -3.09
N TYR A 184 -24.39 -5.70 -2.58
CA TYR A 184 -23.58 -6.86 -2.94
C TYR A 184 -24.30 -8.14 -2.48
N GLN A 185 -24.57 -9.05 -3.40
CA GLN A 185 -25.10 -10.37 -3.09
C GLN A 185 -23.92 -11.35 -3.06
N SER A 186 -23.58 -11.81 -1.85
CA SER A 186 -22.69 -12.96 -1.63
C SER A 186 -23.36 -14.26 -2.06
#